data_AF-A0A2J8MJ45-F1
#
_entry.id   AF-A0A2J8MJ45-F1
#
_cell.length_a   1.000
_cell.length_b   1.000
_cell.length_c   1.000
_cell.angle_alpha   90.00
_cell.angle_beta   90.00
_cell.angle_gamma   90.00
#
_symmetry.space_group_name_H-M   'P 1'
#
loop_
_entity.id
_entity.type
_entity.pdbx_description
1 polymer ?
#
loop_
_entity_poly.entity_id
_entity_poly.type
_entity_poly.pdbx_seq_one_letter_code
_entity_poly.pdbx_strand_id
1 'polypeptide(L)'
;MRVTLATIAWMVSFVSNYSHTANILPDIENEDFIKDCVRIHNKFRSEVKPTASDMLYMTWDPALAQIAKAWASNCQFSHNTRLKPPHKLHPNFTSLGENIWTGSVPIFSVSSAITNWYDEIQDYDFKTRICKKVCGHYTQRELPNLAI
;
A
#
# COMPACT_ATOMS: atom_id res chain seq x y z
N MET A 1 -3.93 -71.71 -16.73
CA MET A 1 -4.58 -70.62 -15.97
C MET A 1 -3.56 -69.52 -15.71
N ARG A 2 -3.66 -68.38 -16.40
CA ARG A 2 -2.82 -67.20 -16.14
C ARG A 2 -3.63 -66.26 -15.25
N VAL A 3 -3.12 -65.97 -14.06
CA VAL A 3 -3.74 -65.01 -13.13
C VAL A 3 -3.06 -63.67 -13.36
N THR A 4 -3.78 -62.74 -13.98
CA THR A 4 -3.40 -61.33 -14.06
C THR A 4 -3.86 -60.64 -12.78
N LEU A 5 -2.91 -60.22 -11.93
CA LEU A 5 -3.16 -59.31 -10.82
C LEU A 5 -3.19 -57.87 -11.35
N ALA A 6 -4.36 -57.22 -11.27
CA ALA A 6 -4.51 -55.80 -11.51
C ALA A 6 -4.37 -55.05 -10.17
N THR A 7 -3.28 -54.31 -9.99
CA THR A 7 -3.11 -53.41 -8.83
C THR A 7 -3.76 -52.07 -9.14
N ILE A 8 -4.87 -51.76 -8.47
CA ILE A 8 -5.53 -50.46 -8.55
C ILE A 8 -4.82 -49.51 -7.58
N ALA A 9 -4.06 -48.55 -8.11
CA ALA A 9 -3.48 -47.47 -7.32
C ALA A 9 -4.57 -46.43 -7.01
N TRP A 10 -5.00 -46.35 -5.75
CA TRP A 10 -5.87 -45.29 -5.27
C TRP A 10 -5.03 -44.02 -5.06
N MET A 11 -5.14 -43.07 -5.99
CA MET A 11 -4.62 -41.72 -5.79
C MET A 11 -5.45 -41.06 -4.68
N VAL A 12 -4.84 -40.93 -3.50
CA VAL A 12 -5.42 -40.14 -2.41
C VAL A 12 -5.31 -38.68 -2.83
N SER A 13 -6.39 -38.15 -3.41
CA SER A 13 -6.55 -36.74 -3.67
C SER A 13 -6.54 -35.99 -2.33
N PHE A 14 -5.41 -35.37 -2.00
CA PHE A 14 -5.36 -34.34 -0.98
C PHE A 14 -6.12 -33.13 -1.53
N VAL A 15 -7.43 -33.09 -1.30
CA VAL A 15 -8.18 -31.83 -1.36
C VAL A 15 -7.62 -30.96 -0.24
N SER A 16 -6.77 -30.00 -0.62
CA SER A 16 -6.30 -28.95 0.27
C SER A 16 -7.51 -28.30 0.91
N ASN A 17 -7.63 -28.49 2.22
CA ASN A 17 -8.67 -27.89 3.03
C ASN A 17 -8.40 -26.38 3.03
N TYR A 18 -9.13 -25.62 2.20
CA TYR A 18 -9.04 -24.16 2.18
C TYR A 18 -9.65 -23.66 3.49
N SER A 19 -8.82 -23.53 4.51
CA SER A 19 -9.23 -23.01 5.81
C SER A 19 -9.73 -21.59 5.61
N HIS A 20 -10.93 -21.30 6.12
CA HIS A 20 -11.55 -19.99 6.11
C HIS A 20 -10.54 -18.93 6.59
N THR A 21 -10.09 -18.06 5.69
CA THR A 21 -9.27 -16.90 6.05
C THR A 21 -10.14 -15.98 6.90
N ALA A 22 -9.91 -15.94 8.20
CA ALA A 22 -10.26 -14.79 9.00
C ALA A 22 -9.69 -13.55 8.28
N ASN A 23 -10.47 -12.47 8.16
CA ASN A 23 -10.02 -11.20 7.59
C ASN A 23 -8.94 -10.59 8.50
N ILE A 24 -7.71 -11.08 8.37
CA ILE A 24 -6.56 -10.62 9.14
C ILE A 24 -5.93 -9.47 8.33
N LEU A 25 -5.88 -8.28 8.95
CA LEU A 25 -5.10 -7.17 8.41
C LEU A 25 -3.61 -7.59 8.38
N PRO A 26 -2.90 -7.35 7.27
CA PRO A 26 -1.51 -7.78 7.15
C PRO A 26 -0.58 -7.02 8.12
N ASP A 27 0.47 -7.69 8.58
CA ASP A 27 1.58 -7.01 9.26
C ASP A 27 2.48 -6.29 8.24
N ILE A 28 3.25 -5.30 8.71
CA ILE A 28 4.18 -4.52 7.90
C ILE A 28 5.32 -5.34 7.28
N GLU A 29 5.58 -6.56 7.77
CA GLU A 29 6.57 -7.49 7.21
C GLU A 29 5.96 -8.48 6.21
N ASN A 30 4.64 -8.46 5.98
CA ASN A 30 3.99 -9.33 5.03
C ASN A 30 4.42 -9.00 3.59
N GLU A 31 5.01 -9.96 2.87
CA GLU A 31 5.55 -9.73 1.53
C GLU A 31 4.51 -9.26 0.51
N ASP A 32 3.29 -9.81 0.54
CA ASP A 32 2.25 -9.45 -0.42
C ASP A 32 1.74 -8.04 -0.15
N PHE A 33 1.60 -7.66 1.12
CA PHE A 33 1.30 -6.28 1.53
C PHE A 33 2.36 -5.29 1.03
N ILE A 34 3.65 -5.62 1.23
CA ILE A 34 4.77 -4.80 0.75
C ILE A 34 4.74 -4.66 -0.77
N LYS A 35 4.61 -5.79 -1.49
CA LYS A 35 4.55 -5.82 -2.95
C LYS A 35 3.38 -5.01 -3.47
N ASP A 36 2.20 -5.13 -2.86
CA ASP A 36 1.01 -4.39 -3.25
C ASP A 36 1.19 -2.89 -3.03
N CYS A 37 1.72 -2.48 -1.88
CA CYS A 37 2.00 -1.07 -1.57
C CYS A 37 2.91 -0.47 -2.66
N VAL A 38 4.06 -1.08 -2.92
CA VAL A 38 5.03 -0.59 -3.90
C VAL A 38 4.47 -0.64 -5.33
N ARG A 39 3.86 -1.76 -5.73
CA ARG A 39 3.35 -1.97 -7.10
C ARG A 39 2.25 -0.97 -7.44
N ILE A 40 1.27 -0.80 -6.56
CA ILE A 40 0.13 0.10 -6.81
C ILE A 40 0.60 1.55 -6.77
N HIS A 41 1.55 1.89 -5.89
CA HIS A 41 2.13 3.22 -5.89
C HIS A 41 2.79 3.56 -7.23
N ASN A 42 3.67 2.68 -7.71
CA ASN A 42 4.37 2.87 -8.97
C ASN A 42 3.46 2.79 -10.20
N LYS A 43 2.39 1.98 -10.17
CA LYS A 43 1.38 1.96 -11.23
C LYS A 43 0.84 3.36 -11.49
N PHE A 44 0.28 4.02 -10.48
CA PHE A 44 -0.28 5.35 -10.68
C PHE A 44 0.80 6.39 -11.03
N ARG A 45 2.00 6.33 -10.41
CA ARG A 45 3.13 7.21 -10.77
C ARG A 45 3.56 7.08 -12.25
N SER A 46 3.37 5.90 -12.85
CA SER A 46 3.65 5.68 -14.28
C SER A 46 2.54 6.17 -15.21
N GLU A 47 1.33 6.38 -14.69
CA GLU A 47 0.12 6.67 -15.47
C GLU A 47 -0.31 8.15 -15.40
N VAL A 48 0.47 8.99 -14.72
CA VAL A 48 0.16 10.39 -14.40
C VAL A 48 -0.11 11.24 -15.65
N LYS A 49 -1.06 12.17 -15.52
CA LYS A 49 -1.43 13.12 -16.58
C LYS A 49 -1.48 14.54 -16.01
N PRO A 50 -0.72 15.50 -16.57
CA PRO A 50 0.25 15.33 -17.66
C PRO A 50 1.44 14.44 -17.26
N THR A 51 2.18 13.92 -18.24
CA THR A 51 3.31 13.02 -17.99
C THR A 51 4.43 13.74 -17.25
N ALA A 52 5.00 13.10 -16.23
CA ALA A 52 6.15 13.62 -15.50
C ALA A 52 7.48 13.22 -16.17
N SER A 53 8.43 14.15 -16.21
CA SER A 53 9.78 13.92 -16.75
C SER A 53 10.78 13.38 -15.71
N ASP A 54 10.48 13.51 -14.42
CA ASP A 54 11.39 13.30 -13.29
C ASP A 54 10.78 12.42 -12.18
N MET A 55 9.75 11.63 -12.51
CA MET A 55 9.10 10.73 -11.55
C MET A 55 10.04 9.57 -11.17
N LEU A 56 10.50 9.53 -9.91
CA LEU A 56 11.36 8.43 -9.44
C LEU A 56 10.55 7.15 -9.19
N TYR A 57 11.22 6.01 -9.28
CA TYR A 57 10.65 4.73 -8.86
C TYR A 57 10.60 4.65 -7.32
N MET A 58 9.44 4.30 -6.78
CA MET A 58 9.24 4.17 -5.34
C MET A 58 9.62 2.77 -4.86
N THR A 59 10.31 2.66 -3.73
CA THR A 59 10.69 1.38 -3.10
C THR A 59 10.20 1.31 -1.67
N TRP A 60 10.16 0.09 -1.13
CA TRP A 60 9.84 -0.14 0.28
C TRP A 60 10.97 0.31 1.20
N ASP A 61 10.67 1.04 2.26
CA ASP A 61 11.57 1.38 3.36
C ASP A 61 11.04 0.82 4.69
N PRO A 62 11.65 -0.24 5.24
CA PRO A 62 11.20 -0.85 6.49
C PRO A 62 11.16 0.12 7.67
N ALA A 63 12.03 1.15 7.70
CA ALA A 63 12.02 2.12 8.79
C ALA A 63 10.79 3.05 8.70
N LEU A 64 10.36 3.41 7.49
CA LEU A 64 9.10 4.15 7.28
C LEU A 64 7.89 3.31 7.70
N ALA A 65 7.89 2.02 7.39
CA ALA A 65 6.83 1.10 7.81
C ALA A 65 6.70 0.99 9.34
N GLN A 66 7.83 0.94 10.05
CA GLN A 66 7.85 0.93 11.52
C GLN A 66 7.32 2.26 12.10
N ILE A 67 7.68 3.38 11.50
CA ILE A 67 7.16 4.71 11.89
C ILE A 67 5.64 4.76 11.70
N ALA A 68 5.15 4.27 10.56
CA ALA A 68 3.72 4.22 10.25
C ALA A 68 2.97 3.29 11.23
N LYS A 69 3.50 2.09 11.52
CA LYS A 69 2.93 1.16 12.51
C LYS A 69 2.81 1.79 13.90
N ALA A 70 3.87 2.47 14.35
CA ALA A 70 3.89 3.14 15.64
C ALA A 70 2.90 4.33 15.74
N TRP A 71 2.63 5.02 14.63
CA TRP A 71 1.63 6.08 14.61
C TRP A 71 0.21 5.51 14.52
N ALA A 72 -0.02 4.53 13.64
CA ALA A 72 -1.32 3.91 13.42
C ALA A 72 -1.88 3.23 14.68
N SER A 73 -1.03 2.73 15.57
CA SER A 73 -1.46 2.14 16.85
C SER A 73 -2.17 3.12 17.80
N ASN A 74 -2.07 4.43 17.55
CA ASN A 74 -2.80 5.43 18.33
C ASN A 74 -4.27 5.56 17.90
N CYS A 75 -4.67 4.98 16.76
CA CYS A 75 -6.04 5.04 16.22
C CYS A 75 -6.59 6.47 16.06
N GLN A 76 -5.74 7.41 15.63
CA GLN A 76 -6.11 8.81 15.42
C GLN A 76 -6.17 9.14 13.92
N PHE A 77 -7.25 9.77 13.48
CA PHE A 77 -7.33 10.35 12.14
C PHE A 77 -6.70 11.75 12.12
N SER A 78 -5.41 11.80 12.44
CA SER A 78 -4.60 13.01 12.49
C SER A 78 -3.17 12.67 12.08
N HIS A 79 -2.45 13.66 11.55
CA HIS A 79 -1.06 13.45 11.14
C HIS A 79 -0.12 13.28 12.31
N ASN A 80 0.93 12.47 12.11
CA ASN A 80 2.00 12.32 13.08
C ASN A 80 2.69 13.67 13.34
N THR A 81 2.67 14.10 14.59
CA THR A 81 3.17 15.43 15.00
C THR A 81 4.70 15.54 14.94
N ARG A 82 5.40 14.43 14.67
CA ARG A 82 6.87 14.33 14.63
C ARG A 82 7.46 14.17 13.22
N LEU A 83 6.68 14.42 12.17
CA LEU A 83 7.14 14.26 10.78
C LEU A 83 8.17 15.32 10.33
N LYS A 84 8.33 16.41 11.08
CA LYS A 84 9.14 17.59 10.70
C LYS A 84 10.09 18.01 11.85
N PRO A 85 11.12 18.84 11.56
CA PRO A 85 12.00 19.41 12.58
C PRO A 85 11.22 20.08 13.72
N PRO A 86 11.70 20.02 14.97
CA PRO A 86 13.01 19.50 15.40
C PRO A 86 13.11 17.96 15.47
N HIS A 87 12.01 17.25 15.20
CA HIS A 87 12.00 15.79 15.23
C HIS A 87 12.68 15.20 13.98
N LYS A 88 13.30 14.04 14.15
CA LYS A 88 13.95 13.28 13.09
C LYS A 88 13.67 11.79 13.27
N LEU A 89 12.57 11.31 12.69
CA LEU A 89 12.14 9.91 12.82
C LEU A 89 12.93 8.96 11.91
N HIS A 90 13.45 9.47 10.79
CA HIS A 90 14.28 8.71 9.85
C HIS A 90 15.67 9.36 9.70
N PRO A 91 16.78 8.59 9.75
CA PRO A 91 18.13 9.17 9.71
C PRO A 91 18.44 9.89 8.39
N ASN A 92 17.86 9.43 7.27
CA ASN A 92 18.17 9.94 5.93
C ASN A 92 17.20 11.03 5.43
N PHE A 93 16.10 11.30 6.15
CA PHE A 93 15.09 12.28 5.72
C PHE A 93 14.89 13.35 6.78
N THR A 94 15.07 14.62 6.40
CA THR A 94 14.82 15.78 7.28
C THR A 94 13.34 15.96 7.60
N SER A 95 12.46 15.49 6.72
CA SER A 95 11.02 15.57 6.87
C SER A 95 10.37 14.39 6.17
N LEU A 96 9.28 13.90 6.75
CA LEU A 96 8.50 12.80 6.21
C LEU A 96 7.16 13.30 5.68
N GLY A 97 6.65 12.66 4.64
CA GLY A 97 5.24 12.78 4.21
C GLY A 97 4.40 11.71 4.90
N GLU A 98 3.08 11.86 4.84
CA GLU A 98 2.16 10.88 5.41
C GLU A 98 0.80 10.97 4.73
N ASN A 99 0.26 9.81 4.33
CA ASN A 99 -1.13 9.67 3.91
C ASN A 99 -1.84 8.73 4.90
N ILE A 100 -3.08 9.05 5.26
CA ILE A 100 -3.88 8.26 6.20
C ILE A 100 -5.18 7.87 5.51
N TRP A 101 -5.56 6.60 5.66
CA TRP A 101 -6.85 6.08 5.22
C TRP A 101 -7.51 5.41 6.43
N THR A 102 -8.82 5.60 6.56
CA THR A 102 -9.63 4.94 7.58
C THR A 102 -10.91 4.42 6.96
N GLY A 103 -11.36 3.26 7.43
CA GLY A 103 -12.59 2.63 6.99
C GLY A 103 -12.85 1.35 7.78
N SER A 104 -13.91 0.63 7.42
CA SER A 104 -14.21 -0.65 8.05
C SER A 104 -13.25 -1.74 7.54
N VAL A 105 -12.97 -2.75 8.37
CA VAL A 105 -12.11 -3.89 7.98
C VAL A 105 -12.57 -4.57 6.67
N PRO A 106 -13.88 -4.79 6.42
CA PRO A 106 -14.32 -5.45 5.19
C PRO A 106 -14.03 -4.68 3.88
N ILE A 107 -13.85 -3.35 3.95
CA ILE A 107 -13.57 -2.54 2.75
C ILE A 107 -12.07 -2.29 2.56
N PHE A 108 -11.26 -2.66 3.55
CA PHE A 108 -9.83 -2.43 3.48
C PHE A 108 -9.17 -3.39 2.49
N SER A 109 -8.44 -2.79 1.55
CA SER A 109 -7.33 -3.43 0.86
C SER A 109 -6.30 -2.34 0.54
N VAL A 110 -5.05 -2.74 0.30
CA VAL A 110 -4.01 -1.81 -0.16
C VAL A 110 -4.45 -1.06 -1.42
N SER A 111 -5.07 -1.79 -2.36
CA SER A 111 -5.64 -1.21 -3.58
C SER A 111 -6.73 -0.19 -3.30
N SER A 112 -7.70 -0.51 -2.43
CA SER A 112 -8.81 0.38 -2.07
C SER A 112 -8.30 1.69 -1.46
N ALA A 113 -7.38 1.60 -0.50
CA ALA A 113 -6.85 2.78 0.19
C ALA A 113 -6.03 3.68 -0.75
N ILE A 114 -5.12 3.10 -1.54
CA ILE A 114 -4.26 3.87 -2.45
C ILE A 114 -5.06 4.47 -3.62
N THR A 115 -6.06 3.74 -4.12
CA THR A 115 -6.97 4.24 -5.16
C THR A 115 -7.81 5.38 -4.62
N ASN A 116 -8.32 5.29 -3.38
CA ASN A 116 -9.07 6.38 -2.76
C ASN A 116 -8.23 7.66 -2.64
N TRP A 117 -6.96 7.56 -2.28
CA TRP A 117 -6.05 8.70 -2.30
C TRP A 117 -5.79 9.24 -3.70
N TYR A 118 -5.68 8.37 -4.71
CA TYR A 118 -5.48 8.76 -6.10
C TYR A 118 -6.68 9.50 -6.68
N ASP A 119 -7.89 9.06 -6.34
CA ASP A 119 -9.14 9.57 -6.90
C ASP A 119 -9.41 11.05 -6.56
N GLU A 120 -8.66 11.63 -5.61
CA GLU A 120 -8.66 13.08 -5.38
C GLU A 120 -8.22 13.89 -6.62
N ILE A 121 -7.57 13.26 -7.60
CA ILE A 121 -7.29 13.86 -8.91
C ILE A 121 -8.55 14.43 -9.59
N GLN A 122 -9.72 13.86 -9.32
CA GLN A 122 -11.00 14.33 -9.87
C GLN A 122 -11.35 15.75 -9.41
N ASP A 123 -10.83 16.17 -8.25
CA ASP A 123 -11.03 17.49 -7.67
C ASP A 123 -9.81 18.42 -7.88
N TYR A 124 -8.73 17.94 -8.52
CA TYR A 124 -7.47 18.66 -8.71
C TYR A 124 -7.25 19.10 -10.16
N ASP A 125 -7.09 20.41 -10.38
CA ASP A 125 -6.68 20.94 -11.68
C ASP A 125 -5.16 21.13 -11.71
N PHE A 126 -4.47 20.31 -12.52
CA PHE A 126 -3.01 20.33 -12.57
C PHE A 126 -2.42 21.65 -13.10
N LYS A 127 -3.10 22.30 -14.05
CA LYS A 127 -2.60 23.52 -14.70
C LYS A 127 -2.61 24.71 -13.74
N THR A 128 -3.69 24.83 -12.96
CA THR A 128 -3.91 25.93 -12.03
C THR A 128 -3.48 25.60 -10.60
N ARG A 129 -3.25 24.31 -10.30
CA ARG A 129 -3.00 23.76 -8.96
C ARG A 129 -4.15 24.00 -7.98
N ILE A 130 -5.36 24.22 -8.50
CA ILE A 130 -6.56 24.43 -7.69
C ILE A 130 -7.13 23.07 -7.29
N CYS A 131 -7.36 22.90 -5.99
CA CYS A 131 -8.08 21.77 -5.42
C CYS A 131 -9.48 22.22 -5.00
N LYS A 132 -10.53 21.52 -5.45
CA LYS A 132 -11.92 21.84 -5.10
C LYS A 132 -12.37 21.23 -3.77
N LYS A 133 -11.68 20.19 -3.29
CA LYS A 133 -11.95 19.50 -2.02
C LYS A 133 -10.65 19.18 -1.27
N VAL A 134 -10.32 17.90 -1.12
CA VAL A 134 -9.08 17.39 -0.55
C VAL A 134 -8.28 16.77 -1.69
N CYS A 135 -7.02 17.19 -1.85
CA CYS A 135 -6.11 16.70 -2.90
C CYS A 135 -4.70 16.40 -2.36
N GLY A 136 -4.53 16.43 -1.04
CA GLY A 136 -3.24 16.26 -0.37
C GLY A 136 -2.71 14.84 -0.52
N HIS A 137 -3.59 13.84 -0.49
CA HIS A 137 -3.19 12.46 -0.62
C HIS A 137 -2.74 12.13 -2.05
N TYR A 138 -3.45 12.67 -3.05
CA TYR A 138 -3.05 12.58 -4.46
C TYR A 138 -1.71 13.28 -4.69
N THR A 139 -1.62 14.57 -4.36
CA THR A 139 -0.43 15.38 -4.66
C THR A 139 0.83 14.92 -3.94
N GLN A 140 0.74 14.38 -2.73
CA GLN A 140 1.87 13.78 -2.04
C GLN A 140 2.47 12.65 -2.88
N ARG A 141 1.65 11.74 -3.42
CA ARG A 141 2.12 10.59 -4.21
C ARG A 141 2.79 10.95 -5.53
N GLU A 142 2.49 12.13 -6.06
CA GLU A 142 3.06 12.69 -7.28
C GLU A 142 4.45 13.33 -7.05
N LEU A 143 4.91 13.46 -5.80
CA LEU A 143 6.22 14.03 -5.51
C LEU A 143 7.34 13.11 -6.03
N PRO A 144 8.37 13.66 -6.70
CA PRO A 144 9.42 12.85 -7.29
C PRO A 144 10.23 12.08 -6.24
N ASN A 145 10.41 12.62 -5.02
CA ASN A 145 11.33 12.08 -4.02
C ASN A 145 10.66 11.28 -2.89
N LEU A 146 10.01 10.16 -3.21
CA LEU A 146 9.32 9.34 -2.20
C LEU A 146 9.79 7.89 -2.15
N ALA A 147 10.00 7.41 -0.92
CA ALA A 147 10.00 6.00 -0.54
C ALA A 147 8.73 5.74 0.29
N ILE A 148 8.29 4.48 0.36
CA ILE A 148 7.10 4.07 1.14
C ILE A 148 7.42 2.96 2.12
#